data_AF-D9QFB6-F1
#
_entry.id   AF-D9QFB6-F1
#
_cell.length_a   1.000
_cell.length_b   1.000
_cell.length_c   1.000
_cell.angle_alpha   90.00
_cell.angle_beta   90.00
_cell.angle_gamma   90.00
#
_symmetry.space_group_name_H-M   'P 1'
#
loop_
_entity.id
_entity.type
_entity.pdbx_description
1 polymer ?
#
loop_
_entity_poly.entity_id
_entity_poly.type
_entity_poly.pdbx_seq_one_letter_code
_entity_poly.pdbx_strand_id
1 'polypeptide(L)' 'MTDLTETPAPDHEPMFGALCTELGICLHAKGQAKVVAALPSGLDAAVKAVFAAEGIDFLNAPGSLKRDVRDCLKAHVPAA' A
#
# COMPACT_ATOMS: atom_id res chain seq x y z
N MET A 1 -9.06 13.01 -26.96
CA MET A 1 -9.80 13.74 -25.90
C MET A 1 -9.65 12.85 -24.67
N THR A 2 -8.81 13.12 -23.68
CA THR A 2 -8.17 14.36 -23.26
C THR A 2 -6.84 13.97 -22.61
N ASP A 3 -5.78 14.64 -23.02
CA ASP A 3 -4.48 14.64 -22.35
C ASP A 3 -4.63 15.45 -21.06
N LEU A 4 -4.40 14.82 -19.91
CA LEU A 4 -4.13 15.49 -18.65
C LEU A 4 -2.76 15.03 -18.19
N THR A 5 -1.75 15.69 -18.74
CA THR A 5 -0.43 15.77 -18.13
C THR A 5 -0.58 16.49 -16.78
N GLU A 6 -0.82 15.74 -15.71
CA GLU A 6 -0.70 16.21 -14.33
C GLU A 6 0.54 15.52 -13.74
N THR A 7 1.56 16.32 -13.39
CA THR A 7 2.81 15.85 -12.77
C THR A 7 2.50 14.81 -11.69
N PRO A 8 2.85 13.51 -11.80
CA PRO A 8 2.30 12.58 -10.85
C PRO A 8 3.16 12.66 -9.58
N ALA A 9 2.55 13.10 -8.49
CA ALA A 9 2.84 12.49 -7.20
C ALA A 9 2.96 10.97 -7.42
N PRO A 10 3.90 10.25 -6.77
CA PRO A 10 4.20 8.87 -7.12
C PRO A 10 2.91 8.07 -7.35
N ASP A 11 2.72 7.55 -8.57
CA ASP A 11 1.53 6.79 -8.91
C ASP A 11 1.53 5.49 -8.10
N HIS A 12 0.79 5.49 -6.99
CA HIS A 12 0.67 4.33 -6.10
C HIS A 12 -0.45 3.37 -6.55
N GLU A 13 -1.18 3.70 -7.62
CA GLU A 13 -2.18 2.81 -8.23
C GLU A 13 -1.66 1.39 -8.51
N PRO A 14 -0.50 1.17 -9.16
CA PRO A 14 0.04 -0.17 -9.36
C PRO A 14 0.33 -0.91 -8.06
N MET A 15 0.77 -0.20 -7.01
CA MET A 15 1.00 -0.78 -5.68
C MET A 15 -0.31 -1.29 -5.05
N PHE A 16 -1.38 -0.50 -5.13
CA PHE A 16 -2.69 -0.89 -4.60
C PHE A 16 -3.36 -1.97 -5.45
N GLY A 17 -3.14 -1.96 -6.77
CA GLY A 17 -3.56 -3.03 -7.67
C GLY A 17 -2.90 -4.37 -7.33
N ALA A 18 -1.59 -4.37 -7.08
CA ALA A 18 -0.83 -5.55 -6.66
C ALA A 18 -1.32 -6.07 -5.30
N LEU A 19 -1.53 -5.20 -4.30
CA LEU A 19 -2.10 -5.59 -3.00
C LEU A 19 -3.45 -6.31 -3.15
N CYS A 20 -4.33 -5.80 -4.00
CA CYS A 20 -5.67 -6.38 -4.20
C CYS A 20 -5.63 -7.69 -5.00
N THR A 21 -4.81 -7.77 -6.05
CA THR A 21 -4.79 -8.94 -6.94
C THR A 21 -3.90 -10.07 -6.45
N GLU A 22 -2.75 -9.77 -5.84
CA GLU A 22 -1.78 -10.77 -5.38
C GLU A 22 -2.05 -11.21 -3.94
N LEU A 23 -2.45 -10.28 -3.07
CA LEU A 23 -2.63 -10.53 -1.64
C LEU A 23 -4.09 -10.49 -1.18
N GLY A 24 -5.02 -10.15 -2.09
CA GLY A 24 -6.45 -10.05 -1.78
C GLY A 24 -6.83 -8.85 -0.91
N ILE A 25 -5.95 -7.85 -0.79
CA ILE A 25 -6.15 -6.66 0.06
C ILE A 25 -6.59 -5.48 -0.80
N CYS A 26 -7.89 -5.20 -0.80
CA CYS A 26 -8.50 -4.22 -1.70
C CYS A 26 -8.89 -2.95 -0.96
N LEU A 27 -7.90 -2.06 -0.80
CA LEU A 27 -8.08 -0.82 -0.05
C LEU A 27 -9.01 0.18 -0.77
N HIS A 28 -9.97 0.72 -0.04
CA HIS A 28 -10.77 1.87 -0.50
C HIS A 28 -9.92 3.16 -0.50
N ALA A 29 -10.37 4.19 -1.22
CA ALA A 29 -9.64 5.47 -1.35
C ALA A 29 -9.18 6.07 0.00
N LYS A 30 -10.00 5.98 1.06
CA LYS A 30 -9.63 6.43 2.41
C LYS A 30 -8.51 5.59 3.03
N GLY A 31 -8.50 4.29 2.76
CA GLY A 31 -7.44 3.37 3.18
C GLY A 31 -6.13 3.65 2.44
N GLN A 32 -6.21 3.80 1.11
CA GLN A 32 -5.08 4.15 0.26
C GLN A 32 -4.40 5.44 0.72
N ALA A 33 -5.17 6.50 0.99
CA ALA A 33 -4.65 7.76 1.49
C ALA A 33 -3.86 7.62 2.81
N LYS A 34 -4.30 6.74 3.72
CA LYS A 34 -3.57 6.45 4.97
C LYS A 34 -2.26 5.73 4.72
N VAL A 35 -2.23 4.79 3.76
CA VAL A 35 -1.01 4.08 3.39
C VAL A 35 0.00 5.04 2.78
N VAL A 36 -0.42 5.89 1.83
CA VAL A 36 0.45 6.91 1.22
C VAL A 36 1.01 7.86 2.28
N ALA A 37 0.20 8.32 3.23
CA ALA A 37 0.65 9.18 4.33
C ALA A 37 1.64 8.47 5.28
N ALA A 38 1.62 7.14 5.36
CA ALA A 38 2.51 6.35 6.20
C ALA A 38 3.83 5.98 5.52
N LEU A 39 3.89 5.98 4.18
CA LEU A 39 5.09 5.64 3.41
C LEU A 39 6.35 6.43 3.82
N PRO A 40 6.30 7.76 4.07
CA PRO A 40 7.47 8.53 4.51
C PRO A 40 8.00 8.12 5.90
N SER A 41 7.16 7.45 6.71
CA SER A 41 7.56 6.91 8.01
C SER A 41 8.23 5.53 7.91
N GLY A 42 8.34 4.98 6.69
CA GLY A 42 8.97 3.70 6.40
C GLY A 42 7.98 2.56 6.10
N LEU A 43 8.52 1.47 5.56
CA LEU A 43 7.72 0.32 5.10
C LEU A 43 6.90 -0.31 6.23
N ASP A 44 7.44 -0.46 7.44
CA ASP A 44 6.70 -1.01 8.58
C ASP A 44 5.47 -0.17 8.98
N ALA A 45 5.57 1.15 8.87
CA ALA A 45 4.43 2.04 9.12
C ALA A 45 3.36 1.88 8.03
N ALA A 46 3.78 1.78 6.77
CA ALA A 46 2.88 1.54 5.64
C ALA A 46 2.20 0.18 5.71
N VAL A 47 2.92 -0.89 6.08
CA VAL A 47 2.33 -2.21 6.34
C VAL A 47 1.24 -2.09 7.41
N LYS A 48 1.52 -1.48 8.56
CA LYS A 48 0.49 -1.28 9.61
C LYS A 48 -0.72 -0.51 9.09
N ALA A 49 -0.51 0.51 8.25
CA ALA A 49 -1.58 1.27 7.63
C ALA A 49 -2.43 0.42 6.66
N VAL A 50 -1.82 -0.48 5.88
CA VAL A 50 -2.53 -1.42 5.01
C VAL A 50 -3.45 -2.32 5.84
N PHE A 51 -2.92 -2.96 6.88
CA PHE A 51 -3.69 -3.84 7.76
C PHE A 51 -4.83 -3.09 8.46
N ALA A 52 -4.56 -1.89 8.99
CA ALA A 52 -5.57 -1.06 9.63
C ALA A 52 -6.63 -0.55 8.65
N ALA A 53 -6.28 -0.36 7.37
CA ALA A 53 -7.21 0.05 6.33
C ALA A 53 -8.13 -1.10 5.87
N GLU A 54 -7.60 -2.32 5.82
CA GLU A 54 -8.36 -3.55 5.48
C GLU A 54 -9.16 -4.09 6.67
N GLY A 55 -8.87 -3.62 7.90
CA GLY A 55 -9.50 -4.12 9.12
C GLY A 55 -8.90 -5.43 9.64
N ILE A 56 -7.70 -5.79 9.18
CA ILE A 56 -6.95 -6.95 9.65
C ILE A 56 -6.21 -6.57 10.94
N ASP A 57 -6.35 -7.39 11.98
CA ASP A 57 -5.58 -7.21 13.21
C ASP A 57 -4.10 -7.52 12.97
N PHE A 58 -3.29 -6.47 12.96
CA PHE A 58 -1.84 -6.57 12.75
C PHE A 58 -1.14 -7.42 13.81
N LEU A 59 -1.60 -7.47 15.07
CA LEU A 59 -0.90 -8.25 16.10
C LEU A 59 -1.08 -9.75 15.88
N ASN A 60 -2.29 -10.16 15.50
CA ASN A 60 -2.65 -11.56 15.27
C ASN A 60 -2.46 -12.03 13.82
N ALA A 61 -2.15 -11.12 12.90
CA ALA A 61 -1.86 -11.47 11.51
C ALA A 61 -0.64 -12.41 11.36
N PRO A 62 -0.70 -13.39 10.43
CA PRO A 62 0.43 -14.26 10.12
C PRO A 62 1.69 -13.48 9.74
N GLY A 63 2.85 -13.98 10.18
CA GLY A 63 4.14 -13.36 9.87
C GLY A 63 4.46 -13.35 8.37
N SER A 64 3.99 -14.36 7.62
CA SER A 64 4.10 -14.41 6.16
C SER A 64 3.34 -13.26 5.50
N LEU A 65 2.07 -13.05 5.87
CA LEU A 65 1.25 -11.98 5.30
C LEU A 65 1.85 -10.59 5.52
N LYS A 66 2.42 -10.34 6.72
CA LYS A 66 3.13 -9.07 6.99
C LYS A 66 4.32 -8.88 6.06
N ARG A 67 5.06 -9.96 5.78
CA ARG A 67 6.21 -9.96 4.89
C ARG A 67 5.79 -9.76 3.44
N ASP A 68 4.74 -10.45 2.98
CA ASP A 68 4.22 -10.36 1.62
C ASP A 68 3.73 -8.94 1.33
N VAL A 69 2.97 -8.33 2.25
CA VAL A 69 2.54 -6.91 2.13
C VAL A 69 3.76 -5.98 2.07
N ARG A 70 4.76 -6.18 2.93
CA ARG A 70 5.96 -5.36 2.93
C ARG A 70 6.73 -5.48 1.62
N ASP A 71 6.89 -6.70 1.12
CA ASP A 71 7.65 -6.98 -0.10
C ASP A 71 6.91 -6.44 -1.33
N CYS A 72 5.57 -6.51 -1.35
CA CYS A 72 4.71 -5.84 -2.33
C CYS A 72 4.89 -4.31 -2.29
N LEU A 73 4.73 -3.66 -1.14
CA LEU A 73 4.95 -2.21 -1.00
C LEU A 73 6.36 -1.81 -1.48
N LYS A 74 7.39 -2.56 -1.06
CA LYS A 74 8.79 -2.32 -1.43
C LYS A 74 9.03 -2.40 -2.95
N ALA A 75 8.33 -3.29 -3.65
CA ALA A 75 8.49 -3.46 -5.10
C ALA A 75 7.98 -2.25 -5.91
N HIS A 76 7.05 -1.47 -5.33
CA HIS A 76 6.37 -0.38 -6.03
C HIS A 76 6.71 1.02 -5.52
N VAL A 77 7.39 1.14 -4.37
CA VAL A 77 7.88 2.44 -3.90
C VAL A 77 9.29 2.68 -4.45
N PRO A 78 9.63 3.93 -4.85
CA PRO A 78 11.00 4.25 -5.21
C PRO A 78 11.91 3.92 -4.03
N ALA A 79 13.03 3.27 -4.31
CA ALA A 79 14.06 3.06 -3.30
C ALA A 79 14.55 4.44 -2.85
N ALA A 80 14.13 4.83 -1.65
CA ALA A 80 14.59 6.06 -0.99
C ALA A 80 16.08 5.94 -0.63
#